data_AF-A0A955XK20-F1
#
_entry.id   AF-A0A955XK20-F1
#
_cell.length_a   1.000
_cell.length_b   1.000
_cell.length_c   1.000
_cell.angle_alpha   90.00
_cell.angle_beta   90.00
_cell.angle_gamma   90.00
#
_symmetry.space_group_name_H-M   'P 1'
#
loop_
_entity.id
_entity.type
_entity.pdbx_description
1 polymer ?
#
loop_
_entity_poly.entity_id
_entity_poly.type
_entity_poly.pdbx_seq_one_letter_code
_entity_poly.pdbx_strand_id
1 'polypeptide(L)'
;VEASDAPAASVTRTDPAPRADARAAEPWQWQLPPRGGDDVEALAVWMGVVEAVHNGRQTGLRCPFCSEPLTDITSRPPFLRVVCGVCGESFEGRLG
;
A
#
# COMPACT_ATOMS: atom_id res chain seq x y z
N VAL A 1 -13.07 -69.55 -5.61
CA VAL A 1 -12.03 -69.23 -6.61
C VAL A 1 -12.67 -68.22 -7.53
N GLU A 2 -12.27 -66.96 -7.63
CA GLU A 2 -10.94 -66.38 -7.67
C GLU A 2 -10.91 -65.06 -6.90
N ALA A 3 -9.77 -64.84 -6.23
CA ALA A 3 -9.39 -63.56 -5.68
C ALA A 3 -8.87 -62.68 -6.82
N SER A 4 -9.27 -61.41 -6.84
CA SER A 4 -8.61 -60.39 -7.65
C SER A 4 -8.30 -59.23 -6.73
N ASP A 5 -7.14 -59.39 -6.10
CA ASP A 5 -6.43 -58.44 -5.27
C ASP A 5 -5.75 -57.43 -6.19
N ALA A 6 -6.13 -56.16 -6.10
CA ALA A 6 -5.49 -55.07 -6.84
C ALA A 6 -4.57 -54.29 -5.89
N PRO A 7 -3.29 -54.06 -6.24
CA PRO A 7 -2.36 -53.38 -5.35
C PRO A 7 -2.66 -51.88 -5.24
N ALA A 8 -2.62 -51.41 -4.00
CA ALA A 8 -2.79 -50.03 -3.59
C ALA A 8 -1.77 -49.10 -4.27
N ALA A 9 -2.25 -48.14 -5.06
CA ALA A 9 -1.44 -47.01 -5.51
C ALA A 9 -1.27 -46.02 -4.35
N SER A 10 -0.07 -46.01 -3.75
CA SER A 10 0.32 -45.00 -2.77
C SER A 10 0.44 -43.63 -3.45
N VAL A 11 -0.54 -42.76 -3.21
CA VAL A 11 -0.44 -41.34 -3.61
C VAL A 11 0.50 -40.65 -2.64
N THR A 12 1.72 -40.37 -3.08
CA THR A 12 2.68 -39.57 -2.32
C THR A 12 2.19 -38.12 -2.31
N ARG A 13 1.76 -37.70 -1.12
CA ARG A 13 1.39 -36.35 -0.72
C ARG A 13 2.51 -35.37 -1.07
N THR A 14 2.27 -34.51 -2.07
CA THR A 14 3.11 -33.33 -2.30
C THR A 14 2.61 -32.25 -1.34
N ASP A 15 3.35 -32.04 -0.25
CA ASP A 15 3.13 -30.96 0.69
C ASP A 15 3.31 -29.62 -0.06
N PRO A 16 2.30 -28.74 -0.14
CA PRO A 16 2.53 -27.41 -0.68
C PRO A 16 3.46 -26.67 0.27
N ALA A 17 4.59 -26.19 -0.27
CA ALA A 17 5.59 -25.37 0.41
C ALA A 17 4.97 -24.38 1.40
N PRO A 18 5.63 -24.08 2.54
CA PRO A 18 5.11 -23.15 3.53
C PRO A 18 4.84 -21.82 2.83
N ARG A 19 3.55 -21.49 2.68
CA ARG A 19 3.14 -20.15 2.29
C ARG A 19 3.66 -19.25 3.40
N ALA A 20 4.63 -18.44 3.00
CA ALA A 20 5.32 -17.43 3.79
C ALA A 20 4.46 -16.96 4.96
N ASP A 21 5.05 -17.04 6.15
CA ASP A 21 4.55 -16.37 7.35
C ASP A 21 3.90 -15.05 6.97
N ALA A 22 2.57 -15.05 6.97
CA ALA A 22 1.79 -13.85 7.14
C ALA A 22 2.11 -13.39 8.56
N ARG A 23 3.29 -12.78 8.75
CA ARG A 23 3.50 -11.85 9.86
C ARG A 23 2.35 -10.89 9.71
N ALA A 24 1.40 -11.01 10.64
CA ALA A 24 0.32 -10.08 10.81
C ALA A 24 0.97 -8.70 10.84
N ALA A 25 0.95 -8.01 9.70
CA ALA A 25 1.29 -6.61 9.63
C ALA A 25 0.23 -5.97 10.52
N GLU A 26 0.64 -5.51 11.69
CA GLU A 26 -0.22 -4.69 12.51
C GLU A 26 -0.79 -3.59 11.61
N PRO A 27 -2.10 -3.28 11.64
CA PRO A 27 -2.77 -2.44 10.64
C PRO A 27 -2.27 -0.98 10.58
N TRP A 28 -1.23 -0.66 11.36
CA TRP A 28 -0.61 0.65 11.48
C TRP A 28 0.88 0.67 11.12
N GLN A 29 1.51 -0.46 10.77
CA GLN A 29 2.86 -0.49 10.19
C GLN A 29 2.79 -0.56 8.67
N TRP A 30 2.42 0.56 8.05
CA TRP A 30 2.51 0.70 6.61
C TRP A 30 3.99 0.74 6.23
N GLN A 31 4.47 -0.32 5.59
CA GLN A 31 5.78 -0.35 4.96
C GLN A 31 5.76 0.72 3.85
N LEU A 32 6.32 1.88 4.15
CA LEU A 32 6.57 2.94 3.18
C LEU A 32 7.25 2.32 1.96
N PRO A 33 6.76 2.54 0.72
CA PRO A 33 7.55 2.22 -0.46
C PRO A 33 8.89 2.97 -0.34
N PRO A 34 10.00 2.38 -0.80
CA PRO A 34 11.34 2.92 -0.54
C PRO A 34 11.61 4.16 -1.41
N ARG A 35 10.97 5.28 -1.09
CA ARG A 35 11.33 6.67 -1.46
C ARG A 35 10.79 7.64 -0.40
N GLY A 36 11.06 7.35 0.87
CA GLY A 36 11.00 8.34 1.94
C GLY A 36 12.37 8.98 2.07
N GLY A 37 12.76 9.82 1.11
CA GLY A 37 13.85 10.76 1.32
C GLY A 37 13.30 11.93 2.13
N ASP A 38 14.11 12.48 3.03
CA ASP A 38 13.83 13.73 3.73
C ASP A 38 13.84 14.90 2.72
N ASP A 39 12.92 14.91 1.76
CA ASP A 39 13.05 15.69 0.53
C ASP A 39 12.15 16.92 0.57
N VAL A 40 12.77 18.06 0.88
CA VAL A 40 12.19 19.40 0.63
C VAL A 40 11.66 19.51 -0.81
N GLU A 41 12.27 18.80 -1.77
CA GLU A 41 11.80 18.69 -3.15
C GLU A 41 10.46 17.96 -3.27
N ALA A 42 10.25 16.86 -2.53
CA ALA A 42 8.96 16.18 -2.51
C ALA A 42 7.89 17.09 -1.91
N LEU A 43 8.20 17.79 -0.82
CA LEU A 43 7.28 18.77 -0.25
C LEU A 43 6.93 19.87 -1.26
N ALA A 44 7.89 20.40 -2.02
CA ALA A 44 7.65 21.43 -3.01
C ALA A 44 6.67 20.98 -4.11
N VAL A 45 6.78 19.72 -4.55
CA VAL A 45 5.90 19.11 -5.55
C VAL A 45 4.49 18.88 -4.99
N TRP A 46 4.36 18.51 -3.72
CA TRP A 46 3.09 18.25 -3.05
C TRP A 46 2.47 19.48 -2.39
N MET A 47 3.17 20.63 -2.34
CA MET A 47 2.76 21.82 -1.61
C MET A 47 1.35 22.31 -1.98
N GLY A 48 1.00 22.32 -3.27
CA GLY A 48 -0.35 22.70 -3.70
C GLY A 48 -1.45 21.75 -3.19
N VAL A 49 -1.14 20.46 -3.02
CA VAL A 49 -2.04 19.48 -2.41
C VAL A 49 -2.12 19.71 -0.91
N VAL A 50 -0.98 19.91 -0.23
CA VAL A 50 -0.91 20.16 1.21
C VAL A 50 -1.69 21.43 1.58
N GLU A 51 -1.49 22.53 0.87
CA GLU A 51 -2.22 23.79 1.07
C GLU A 51 -3.73 23.61 0.86
N ALA A 52 -4.13 22.88 -0.17
CA ALA A 52 -5.55 22.62 -0.41
C ALA A 52 -6.17 21.82 0.74
N VAL A 53 -5.50 20.76 1.22
CA VAL A 53 -5.97 19.97 2.36
C VAL A 53 -6.00 20.80 3.64
N HIS A 54 -4.99 21.64 3.87
CA HIS A 54 -4.95 22.57 5.01
C HIS A 54 -6.11 23.58 4.98
N ASN A 55 -6.50 24.03 3.79
CA ASN A 55 -7.68 24.88 3.56
C ASN A 55 -9.01 24.11 3.58
N GLY A 56 -9.02 22.84 3.99
CA GLY A 56 -10.23 22.00 4.10
C GLY A 56 -10.70 21.39 2.78
N ARG A 57 -9.94 21.51 1.69
CA ARG A 57 -10.26 20.92 0.39
C ARG A 57 -9.62 19.54 0.26
N GLN A 58 -10.44 18.49 0.31
CA GLN A 58 -9.98 17.10 0.13
C GLN A 58 -10.43 16.47 -1.18
N THR A 59 -11.23 17.18 -1.99
CA THR A 59 -11.80 16.66 -3.25
C THR A 59 -11.29 17.42 -4.47
N GLY A 60 -11.23 16.72 -5.60
CA GLY A 60 -10.78 17.27 -6.89
C GLY A 60 -9.28 17.59 -6.92
N LEU A 61 -8.50 17.02 -6.00
CA LEU A 61 -7.05 17.13 -5.99
C LEU A 61 -6.45 16.09 -6.95
N ARG A 62 -5.37 16.48 -7.63
CA ARG A 62 -4.69 15.67 -8.64
C ARG A 62 -3.28 15.34 -8.19
N CYS A 63 -2.81 14.16 -8.58
CA CYS A 63 -1.45 13.73 -8.37
C CYS A 63 -0.50 14.62 -9.18
N PRO A 64 0.55 15.19 -8.57
CA PRO A 64 1.49 16.05 -9.29
C PRO A 64 2.39 15.27 -10.28
N PHE A 65 2.46 13.94 -10.18
CA PHE A 65 3.28 13.09 -11.05
C PHE A 65 2.53 12.60 -12.29
N CYS A 66 1.29 12.11 -12.13
CA CYS A 66 0.53 11.53 -13.24
C CYS A 66 -0.75 12.31 -13.60
N SER A 67 -1.05 13.42 -12.92
CA SER A 67 -2.26 14.25 -13.11
C SER A 67 -3.61 13.56 -12.85
N GLU A 68 -3.61 12.29 -12.44
CA GLU A 68 -4.82 11.55 -12.08
C GLU A 68 -5.39 11.99 -10.72
N PRO A 69 -6.70 11.82 -10.48
CA PRO A 69 -7.30 12.13 -9.18
C PRO A 69 -6.63 11.37 -8.04
N LEU A 70 -6.42 12.07 -6.91
CA LEU A 70 -5.95 11.43 -5.69
C LEU A 70 -7.06 10.58 -5.07
N THR A 71 -6.69 9.38 -4.63
CA THR A 71 -7.67 8.35 -4.20
C THR A 71 -7.73 8.20 -2.69
N ASP A 72 -6.64 8.52 -1.98
CA ASP A 72 -6.56 8.43 -0.52
C ASP A 72 -5.87 9.68 0.03
N ILE A 73 -6.65 10.51 0.74
CA ILE A 73 -6.18 11.69 1.44
C ILE A 73 -6.63 11.53 2.89
N THR A 74 -5.68 11.30 3.78
CA THR A 74 -5.91 11.13 5.21
C THR A 74 -5.25 12.29 5.96
N SER A 75 -6.07 13.22 6.45
CA SER A 75 -5.62 14.31 7.34
C SER A 75 -5.96 13.96 8.79
N ARG A 76 -4.94 13.72 9.62
CA ARG A 76 -5.10 13.49 11.07
C ARG A 76 -4.08 14.35 11.80
N PRO A 77 -4.45 15.51 12.35
CA PRO A 77 -3.49 16.41 13.01
C PRO A 77 -2.60 15.65 14.01
N PRO A 78 -1.27 15.87 13.99
CA PRO A 78 -0.51 16.80 13.15
C PRO A 78 -0.01 16.19 11.82
N PHE A 79 -0.56 15.08 11.34
CA PHE A 79 -0.10 14.34 10.17
C PHE A 79 -1.03 14.49 8.96
N LEU A 80 -0.43 14.51 7.78
CA LEU A 80 -1.10 14.41 6.49
C LEU A 80 -0.47 13.28 5.69
N ARG A 81 -1.31 12.39 5.16
CA ARG A 81 -0.92 11.37 4.20
C ARG A 81 -1.76 11.50 2.94
N VAL A 82 -1.10 11.42 1.79
CA VAL A 82 -1.72 11.46 0.47
C VAL A 82 -1.16 10.33 -0.38
N VAL A 83 -2.02 9.61 -1.10
CA VAL A 83 -1.62 8.54 -2.01
C VAL A 83 -2.38 8.65 -3.33
N CYS A 84 -1.64 8.51 -4.43
CA CYS A 84 -2.21 8.31 -5.75
C CYS A 84 -2.39 6.81 -6.02
N GLY A 85 -3.64 6.37 -6.18
CA GLY A 85 -3.95 4.98 -6.53
C GLY A 85 -3.58 4.56 -7.96
N VAL A 86 -3.12 5.49 -8.81
CA VAL A 86 -2.75 5.21 -10.21
C VAL A 86 -1.25 5.00 -10.37
N CYS A 87 -0.43 5.99 -10.00
CA CYS A 87 1.03 5.87 -10.13
C CYS A 87 1.70 5.30 -8.86
N GLY A 88 0.98 5.18 -7.75
CA GLY A 88 1.50 4.67 -6.49
C GLY A 88 2.30 5.71 -5.68
N GLU A 89 2.49 6.93 -6.20
CA GLU A 89 3.21 7.98 -5.49
C GLU A 89 2.44 8.44 -4.24
N SER A 90 3.19 8.76 -3.20
CA SER A 90 2.65 9.12 -1.90
C SER A 90 3.45 10.22 -1.23
N PHE A 91 2.76 11.01 -0.42
CA PHE A 91 3.36 12.02 0.44
C PHE A 91 2.89 11.81 1.87
N GLU A 92 3.83 11.90 2.80
CA GLU A 92 3.55 11.92 4.23
C GLU A 92 4.31 13.10 4.84
N GLY A 93 3.61 13.93 5.60
CA GLY A 93 4.18 15.14 6.19
C GLY A 93 3.47 15.57 7.45
N ARG A 94 4.13 16.45 8.21
CA ARG A 94 3.52 17.10 9.37
C ARG A 94 2.87 18.42 8.96
N LEU A 95 1.61 18.61 9.34
CA LEU A 95 0.92 19.89 9.33
C LEU A 95 1.34 20.65 10.59
N GLY A 96 2.35 21.50 10.44
CA GLY A 96 2.87 22.38 11.50
C GLY A 96 1.99 23.58 11.80
#